data_AF-A0A2T4WDN9-F1
#
_entry.id   AF-A0A2T4WDN9-F1
#
_cell.length_a   1.000
_cell.length_b   1.000
_cell.length_c   1.000
_cell.angle_alpha   90.00
_cell.angle_beta   90.00
_cell.angle_gamma   90.00
#
_symmetry.space_group_name_H-M   'P 1'
#
loop_
_entity.id
_entity.type
_entity.pdbx_description
1 polymer ?
#
loop_
_entity_poly.entity_id
_entity_poly.type
_entity_poly.pdbx_seq_one_letter_code
_entity_poly.pdbx_strand_id
1 'polypeptide(L)'
;MFYFNLGIRHITDLQGYDHMLFLLALTLPLSFSLWKPTLKWITSFTVGHSISLAISALGWITLPAAWVEFSIAVTIALTVLVHLFTGFKVMAHGIWLAGFFGLIHGFGFGSYYTFIAQSESFW
;
A
#
# COMPACT_ATOMS: atom_id res chain seq x y z
N MET A 1 -17.68 13.65 -5.34
CA MET A 1 -18.15 12.30 -5.78
C MET A 1 -17.20 11.63 -6.77
N PHE A 2 -16.54 12.36 -7.67
CA PHE A 2 -15.60 11.81 -8.65
C PHE A 2 -14.45 11.00 -8.02
N TYR A 3 -13.67 11.59 -7.11
CA TYR A 3 -12.55 10.91 -6.44
C TYR A 3 -12.94 9.68 -5.63
N PHE A 4 -14.14 9.67 -5.03
CA PHE A 4 -14.65 8.52 -4.28
C PHE A 4 -14.95 7.33 -5.22
N ASN A 5 -15.61 7.59 -6.35
CA ASN A 5 -15.84 6.57 -7.37
C ASN A 5 -14.54 6.09 -8.02
N LEU A 6 -13.56 6.98 -8.21
CA LEU A 6 -12.23 6.62 -8.70
C LEU A 6 -11.50 5.69 -7.72
N GLY A 7 -11.62 5.96 -6.41
CA GLY A 7 -11.12 5.07 -5.37
C GLY A 7 -11.79 3.69 -5.37
N ILE A 8 -13.12 3.62 -5.51
CA ILE A 8 -13.83 2.35 -5.64
C ILE A 8 -13.34 1.59 -6.87
N ARG A 9 -13.34 2.23 -8.04
CA ARG A 9 -12.89 1.61 -9.29
C ARG A 9 -11.47 1.09 -9.18
N HIS A 10 -10.58 1.83 -8.54
CA HIS A 10 -9.20 1.43 -8.34
C HIS A 10 -9.09 0.14 -7.50
N ILE A 11 -9.79 0.05 -6.37
CA ILE A 11 -9.75 -1.15 -5.52
C ILE A 11 -10.38 -2.36 -6.25
N THR A 12 -11.39 -2.13 -7.08
CA THR A 12 -12.08 -3.18 -7.83
C THR A 12 -11.46 -3.52 -9.19
N ASP A 13 -10.39 -2.83 -9.58
CA ASP A 13 -9.72 -3.09 -10.86
C ASP A 13 -8.90 -4.38 -10.76
N LEU A 14 -8.81 -5.11 -11.86
CA LEU A 14 -7.99 -6.32 -11.95
C LEU A 14 -6.50 -6.03 -11.70
N GLN A 15 -6.07 -4.80 -11.96
CA GLN A 15 -4.71 -4.31 -11.67
C GLN A 15 -4.47 -3.97 -10.19
N GLY A 16 -5.53 -3.82 -9.37
CA GLY A 16 -5.44 -3.52 -7.93
C GLY A 16 -5.49 -4.74 -7.00
N TYR A 17 -5.46 -5.96 -7.55
CA TYR A 17 -5.51 -7.20 -6.77
C TYR A 17 -4.32 -7.38 -5.83
N ASP A 18 -3.16 -6.85 -6.20
CA ASP A 18 -1.95 -6.82 -5.38
C ASP A 18 -2.17 -6.07 -4.05
N HIS A 19 -2.95 -4.98 -4.07
CA HIS A 19 -3.31 -4.21 -2.88
C HIS A 19 -4.22 -5.01 -1.94
N MET A 20 -5.21 -5.71 -2.52
CA MET A 20 -6.11 -6.59 -1.76
C MET A 20 -5.34 -7.78 -1.15
N LEU A 21 -4.42 -8.37 -1.91
CA LEU A 21 -3.55 -9.46 -1.44
C LEU A 21 -2.58 -9.00 -0.35
N PHE A 22 -2.02 -7.79 -0.48
CA PHE A 22 -1.18 -7.20 0.55
C PHE A 22 -1.96 -6.97 1.85
N LEU A 23 -3.17 -6.40 1.77
CA LEU A 23 -4.04 -6.22 2.94
C LEU A 23 -4.42 -7.56 3.57
N LEU A 24 -4.77 -8.57 2.77
CA LEU A 24 -5.02 -9.93 3.26
C LEU A 24 -3.80 -10.52 3.96
N ALA A 25 -2.60 -10.36 3.40
CA ALA A 25 -1.37 -10.86 4.00
C ALA A 25 -1.03 -10.12 5.32
N LEU A 26 -1.22 -8.80 5.37
CA LEU A 26 -0.98 -7.99 6.56
C LEU A 26 -2.01 -8.29 7.68
N THR A 27 -3.24 -8.62 7.30
CA THR A 27 -4.35 -8.86 8.23
C THR A 27 -4.64 -10.33 8.49
N LEU A 28 -3.97 -11.25 7.79
CA LEU A 28 -4.02 -12.70 8.04
C LEU A 28 -3.81 -13.08 9.52
N PRO A 29 -2.93 -12.38 10.27
CA PRO A 29 -2.75 -12.61 11.71
C PRO A 29 -3.90 -12.10 12.61
N LEU A 30 -5.07 -11.71 12.06
CA LEU A 30 -6.28 -11.30 12.79
C LEU A 30 -6.90 -12.47 13.59
N SER A 31 -6.14 -13.06 14.51
CA SER A 31 -6.74 -13.68 15.68
C SER A 31 -7.37 -12.58 16.52
N PHE A 32 -8.60 -12.76 16.99
CA PHE A 32 -9.28 -11.82 17.90
C PHE A 32 -8.45 -11.46 19.14
N SER A 33 -7.47 -12.29 19.51
CA SER A 33 -6.53 -12.02 20.60
C SER A 33 -5.51 -10.90 20.28
N LEU A 34 -5.20 -10.65 19.00
CA LEU A 34 -4.11 -9.76 18.55
C LEU A 34 -4.60 -8.47 17.86
N TRP A 35 -5.88 -8.12 18.02
CA TRP A 35 -6.49 -6.97 17.32
C TRP A 35 -5.81 -5.61 17.57
N LYS A 36 -5.31 -5.36 18.80
CA LYS A 36 -4.65 -4.09 19.15
C LYS A 36 -3.31 -3.92 18.40
N PRO A 37 -2.38 -4.89 18.43
CA PRO A 37 -1.19 -4.86 17.58
C PRO A 37 -1.50 -4.71 16.08
N THR A 38 -2.50 -5.43 15.57
CA THR A 38 -2.87 -5.38 14.15
C THR A 38 -3.37 -4.00 13.74
N LEU A 39 -4.20 -3.35 14.55
CA LEU A 39 -4.65 -1.98 14.29
C LEU A 39 -3.46 -1.02 14.19
N LYS A 40 -2.45 -1.16 15.05
CA LYS A 40 -1.27 -0.29 14.97
C LYS A 40 -0.50 -0.47 13.66
N TRP A 41 -0.42 -1.70 13.15
CA TRP A 41 0.23 -1.99 11.86
C TRP A 41 -0.55 -1.39 10.69
N ILE A 42 -1.88 -1.59 10.68
CA ILE A 42 -2.77 -1.00 9.68
C ILE A 42 -2.62 0.53 9.69
N THR A 43 -2.67 1.16 10.87
CA THR A 43 -2.50 2.62 10.98
C THR A 43 -1.15 3.07 10.46
N SER A 44 -0.06 2.38 10.81
CA SER A 44 1.27 2.74 10.33
C SER A 44 1.39 2.62 8.80
N PHE A 45 0.82 1.56 8.23
CA PHE A 45 0.74 1.37 6.78
C PHE A 45 -0.05 2.49 6.11
N THR A 46 -1.24 2.80 6.62
CA THR A 46 -2.09 3.87 6.10
C THR A 46 -1.38 5.22 6.12
N VAL A 47 -0.67 5.54 7.21
CA VAL A 47 0.11 6.79 7.31
C VAL A 47 1.20 6.85 6.25
N GLY A 48 2.01 5.79 6.10
CA GLY A 48 3.04 5.74 5.06
C GLY A 48 2.47 5.84 3.64
N HIS A 49 1.35 5.16 3.41
CA HIS A 49 0.63 5.18 2.13
C HIS A 49 0.10 6.57 1.79
N SER A 50 -0.53 7.26 2.75
CA SER A 50 -1.01 8.62 2.55
C SER A 50 0.13 9.62 2.30
N ILE A 51 1.29 9.45 2.95
CA ILE A 51 2.45 10.31 2.74
C ILE A 51 2.98 10.18 1.31
N SER A 52 3.18 8.95 0.83
CA SER A 52 3.68 8.71 -0.54
C SER A 52 2.70 9.21 -1.60
N LEU A 53 1.39 9.00 -1.39
CA LEU A 53 0.35 9.59 -2.24
C LEU A 53 0.42 11.12 -2.27
N ALA A 54 0.54 11.78 -1.11
CA ALA A 54 0.63 13.23 -1.03
C ALA A 54 1.87 13.76 -1.76
N ILE A 55 3.04 13.13 -1.56
CA ILE A 55 4.29 13.49 -2.24
C ILE A 55 4.13 13.38 -3.76
N SER A 56 3.54 12.28 -4.24
CA SER A 56 3.35 12.05 -5.67
C SER A 56 2.32 13.02 -6.28
N ALA A 57 1.22 13.29 -5.56
CA ALA A 57 0.17 14.21 -6.00
C ALA A 57 0.67 15.66 -6.07
N LEU A 58 1.58 16.05 -5.17
CA LEU A 58 2.25 17.36 -5.19
C LEU A 58 3.37 17.43 -6.26
N GLY A 59 3.67 16.33 -6.94
CA GLY A 59 4.71 16.27 -7.97
C GLY A 59 6.14 16.39 -7.44
N TRP A 60 6.35 16.20 -6.13
CA TRP A 60 7.67 16.35 -5.50
C TRP A 60 8.61 15.19 -5.85
N ILE A 61 8.08 13.99 -5.99
CA ILE A 61 8.83 12.80 -6.40
C ILE A 61 8.03 12.06 -7.47
N THR A 62 8.69 11.73 -8.57
CA THR A 62 8.16 10.86 -9.63
C THR A 62 9.06 9.64 -9.73
N LEU A 63 8.47 8.45 -9.60
CA LEU A 63 9.17 7.18 -9.72
C LEU A 63 8.66 6.45 -10.97
N PRO A 64 9.52 5.73 -11.71
CA PRO A 64 9.05 4.93 -12.84
C PRO A 64 8.13 3.81 -12.34
N ALA A 65 6.94 3.68 -12.94
CA ALA A 65 5.92 2.71 -12.54
C ALA A 65 6.47 1.28 -12.42
N ALA A 66 7.30 0.85 -13.38
CA ALA A 66 7.92 -0.48 -13.37
C ALA A 66 8.75 -0.77 -12.10
N TRP A 67 9.49 0.22 -11.58
CA TRP A 67 10.26 0.06 -10.34
C TRP A 67 9.37 -0.01 -9.11
N VAL A 68 8.25 0.74 -9.14
CA VAL A 68 7.30 0.74 -8.03
C VAL A 68 6.52 -0.58 -7.99
N GLU A 69 6.01 -1.05 -9.12
CA GLU A 69 5.34 -2.35 -9.25
C GLU A 69 6.24 -3.51 -8.83
N PHE A 70 7.50 -3.50 -9.29
CA PHE A 70 8.49 -4.48 -8.85
C PHE A 70 8.71 -4.44 -7.33
N SER A 71 8.82 -3.24 -6.75
CA SER A 71 8.98 -3.06 -5.32
C SER A 71 7.78 -3.58 -4.53
N ILE A 72 6.55 -3.38 -5.04
CA ILE A 72 5.32 -3.92 -4.44
C ILE A 72 5.33 -5.46 -4.47
N ALA A 73 5.67 -6.08 -5.60
CA ALA A 73 5.77 -7.53 -5.68
C ALA A 73 6.79 -8.09 -4.68
N VAL A 74 7.94 -7.43 -4.52
CA VAL A 74 8.98 -7.79 -3.55
C VAL A 74 8.48 -7.64 -2.11
N THR A 75 7.78 -6.56 -1.75
CA THR A 75 7.28 -6.37 -0.38
C THR A 75 6.22 -7.39 -0.01
N ILE A 76 5.34 -7.78 -0.95
CA ILE A 76 4.37 -8.87 -0.74
C ILE A 76 5.11 -10.19 -0.51
N ALA A 77 6.06 -10.55 -1.38
CA ALA A 77 6.83 -11.79 -1.26
C ALA A 77 7.60 -11.86 0.08
N LEU A 78 8.26 -10.77 0.47
CA LEU A 78 8.95 -10.66 1.75
C LEU A 78 7.98 -10.77 2.93
N THR A 79 6.81 -10.13 2.85
CA THR A 79 5.79 -10.20 3.92
C THR A 79 5.33 -11.64 4.13
N VAL A 80 5.01 -12.36 3.07
CA VAL A 80 4.61 -13.77 3.14
C VAL A 80 5.75 -14.61 3.72
N LEU A 81 6.97 -14.43 3.21
CA LEU A 81 8.15 -15.18 3.66
C LEU A 81 8.42 -14.96 5.16
N VAL A 82 8.38 -13.71 5.63
CA VAL A 82 8.53 -13.38 7.05
C VAL A 82 7.44 -14.06 7.89
N HIS A 83 6.18 -14.02 7.46
CA HIS A 83 5.10 -14.68 8.20
C HIS A 83 5.25 -16.21 8.23
N LEU A 84 5.71 -16.83 7.15
CA LEU A 84 5.99 -18.27 7.10
C LEU A 84 7.09 -18.68 8.08
N PHE A 85 8.19 -17.94 8.16
CA PHE A 85 9.31 -18.27 9.06
C PHE A 85 9.04 -17.90 10.53
N THR A 86 8.21 -16.90 10.80
CA THR A 86 7.90 -16.44 12.17
C THR A 86 6.64 -17.07 12.76
N GLY A 87 5.93 -17.90 11.99
CA GLY A 87 4.71 -18.58 12.43
C GLY A 87 3.54 -17.63 12.62
N PHE A 88 3.40 -16.63 11.73
CA PHE A 88 2.34 -15.61 11.75
C PHE A 88 2.24 -14.82 13.07
N LYS A 89 3.34 -14.68 13.81
CA LYS A 89 3.39 -13.92 15.05
C LYS A 89 3.49 -12.42 14.78
N VAL A 90 2.70 -11.64 15.51
CA VAL A 90 2.77 -10.17 15.45
C VAL A 90 4.00 -9.67 16.20
N MET A 91 5.01 -9.21 15.47
CA MET A 91 6.26 -8.67 16.03
C MET A 91 6.17 -7.17 16.35
N ALA A 92 6.71 -6.72 17.49
CA ALA A 92 6.68 -5.30 17.85
C ALA A 92 7.32 -4.37 16.80
N HIS A 93 8.39 -4.83 16.14
CA HIS A 93 9.09 -4.09 15.07
C HIS A 93 8.34 -4.06 13.74
N GLY A 94 7.27 -4.86 13.58
CA GLY A 94 6.49 -4.91 12.33
C GLY A 94 5.75 -3.61 12.01
N ILE A 95 5.61 -2.70 12.98
CA ILE A 95 5.05 -1.35 12.75
C ILE A 95 5.88 -0.57 11.73
N TRP A 96 7.20 -0.58 11.87
CA TRP A 96 8.10 0.19 11.00
C TRP A 96 8.10 -0.40 9.59
N LEU A 97 8.08 -1.73 9.51
CA LEU A 97 7.99 -2.46 8.26
C LEU A 97 6.66 -2.18 7.54
N ALA A 98 5.55 -2.18 8.29
CA ALA A 98 4.23 -1.83 7.75
C ALA A 98 4.20 -0.38 7.22
N GLY A 99 4.77 0.59 7.94
CA GLY A 99 4.89 1.96 7.47
C GLY A 99 5.75 2.09 6.20
N PHE A 100 6.88 1.39 6.14
CA PHE A 100 7.76 1.35 4.97
C PHE A 100 7.07 0.73 3.75
N PHE A 101 6.36 -0.37 3.94
CA PHE A 101 5.57 -0.98 2.87
C PHE A 101 4.44 -0.05 2.41
N GLY A 102 3.79 0.66 3.32
CA GLY A 102 2.82 1.70 2.99
C GLY A 102 3.39 2.78 2.08
N LEU A 103 4.59 3.28 2.37
CA LEU A 103 5.29 4.26 1.54
C LEU A 103 5.54 3.74 0.12
N ILE A 104 6.10 2.53 -0.02
CA ILE A 104 6.36 1.94 -1.35
C ILE A 104 5.05 1.81 -2.13
N HIS A 105 4.01 1.31 -1.46
CA HIS A 105 2.74 1.01 -2.11
C HIS A 105 2.03 2.28 -2.59
N GLY A 106 2.10 3.40 -1.85
CA GLY A 106 1.42 4.63 -2.27
C GLY A 106 2.05 5.36 -3.45
N PHE A 107 3.32 5.10 -3.75
CA PHE A 107 3.92 5.59 -5.00
C PHE A 107 3.36 4.89 -6.25
N GLY A 108 2.83 3.66 -6.12
CA GLY A 108 2.27 2.92 -7.25
C GLY A 108 1.02 3.61 -7.77
N PHE A 109 0.20 4.06 -6.83
CA PHE A 109 -1.04 4.78 -7.09
C PHE A 109 -0.81 6.25 -7.48
N GLY A 110 0.16 6.91 -6.85
CA GLY A 110 0.49 8.31 -7.12
C GLY A 110 0.89 8.57 -8.57
N SER A 111 1.65 7.66 -9.19
CA SER A 111 2.07 7.78 -10.58
C SER A 111 0.88 7.74 -11.56
N TYR A 112 -0.12 6.91 -11.29
CA TYR A 112 -1.36 6.81 -12.08
C TYR A 112 -2.23 8.07 -11.92
N TYR A 113 -2.38 8.58 -10.69
CA TYR A 113 -3.15 9.80 -10.44
C TYR A 113 -2.50 11.04 -11.06
N THR A 114 -1.18 11.18 -10.95
CA THR A 114 -0.45 12.28 -11.59
C THR A 114 -0.60 12.21 -13.11
N PHE A 115 -0.54 11.01 -13.71
CA PHE A 115 -0.79 10.81 -15.14
C PHE A 115 -2.21 11.25 -15.54
N ILE A 116 -3.24 10.83 -14.80
CA ILE A 116 -4.63 11.22 -15.10
C ILE A 116 -4.87 12.72 -14.85
N ALA A 117 -4.42 13.25 -13.71
CA ALA A 117 -4.60 14.65 -13.37
C ALA A 117 -3.88 15.58 -14.35
N GLN A 118 -2.69 15.20 -14.82
CA GLN A 118 -2.03 15.92 -15.92
C GLN A 118 -2.83 15.79 -17.22
N SER A 119 -3.31 14.60 -17.57
CA SER A 119 -4.10 14.40 -18.80
C SER A 119 -5.43 15.18 -18.84
N GLU A 120 -6.08 15.41 -17.69
CA GLU A 120 -7.30 16.23 -17.60
C GLU A 120 -7.01 17.73 -17.55
N SER A 121 -5.80 18.15 -17.15
CA SER A 121 -5.40 19.57 -17.17
C SER A 121 -5.09 20.10 -18.58
N PHE A 122 -5.03 19.23 -19.60
CA PHE A 122 -4.79 19.58 -21.00
C PHE A 122 -6.08 19.66 -21.85
N TRP A 123 -7.25 19.73 -21.22
CA TRP A 123 -8.54 20.11 -21.83
C TRP A 123 -9.12 21.35 -21.15
#